data_AF-X0GMA0-F1
#
_entry.id   AF-X0GMA0-F1
#
_cell.length_a   1.000
_cell.length_b   1.000
_cell.length_c   1.000
_cell.angle_alpha   90.00
_cell.angle_beta   90.00
_cell.angle_gamma   90.00
#
_symmetry.space_group_name_H-M   'P 1'
#
loop_
_entity.id
_entity.type
_entity.pdbx_description
1 polymer ?
#
loop_
_entity_poly.entity_id
_entity_poly.type
_entity_poly.pdbx_seq_one_letter_code
_entity_poly.pdbx_strand_id
1 'polypeptide(L)'
;MKQLRYAATQDAGFTTVPFVDNVQRLPPSLQKIRQELVNIGYGAAMLPQTPQPSQWRIPPVPLIRRLVSRAAECQRHNEGESSWNNDIHDSVLEWVFRETEDVAMFDYRYCTGAQIIQEYRPICTSSKSIDFCICIKPLEAGVEGQKITEAIVTRPGISISHTEWENFCKHPIALSMETKRQAE
;
A
#
# COMPACT_ATOMS: atom_id res chain seq x y z
N MET A 1 -4.84 5.03 13.07
CA MET A 1 -4.36 4.40 14.34
C MET A 1 -5.46 3.97 15.33
N LYS A 2 -6.75 3.89 14.97
CA LYS A 2 -7.83 3.45 15.89
C LYS A 2 -8.22 1.96 15.77
N GLN A 3 -8.00 1.31 14.62
CA GLN A 3 -8.56 -0.03 14.37
C GLN A 3 -7.66 -1.22 14.76
N LEU A 4 -6.34 -1.02 14.94
CA LEU A 4 -5.46 -2.06 15.47
C LEU A 4 -5.73 -2.41 16.95
N ARG A 5 -6.50 -1.59 17.68
CA ARG A 5 -6.81 -1.83 19.10
C ARG A 5 -7.77 -2.99 19.34
N TYR A 6 -8.49 -3.46 18.32
CA TYR A 6 -9.54 -4.46 18.49
C TYR A 6 -9.25 -5.81 17.83
N ALA A 7 -8.17 -5.93 17.05
CA ALA A 7 -7.95 -7.10 16.19
C ALA A 7 -7.21 -8.29 16.83
N ALA A 8 -6.68 -8.18 18.06
CA ALA A 8 -6.04 -9.32 18.74
C ALA A 8 -5.89 -9.07 20.24
N THR A 9 -6.94 -9.34 21.02
CA THR A 9 -6.81 -9.40 22.50
C THR A 9 -7.51 -10.60 23.12
N GLN A 10 -7.96 -11.56 22.32
CA GLN A 10 -8.64 -12.75 22.85
C GLN A 10 -7.82 -14.01 22.53
N ASP A 11 -7.36 -14.66 23.60
CA ASP A 11 -6.76 -16.01 23.72
C ASP A 11 -5.40 -16.37 23.11
N ALA A 12 -4.62 -15.43 22.57
CA ALA A 12 -3.29 -15.75 22.01
C ALA A 12 -2.08 -15.51 22.95
N GLY A 13 -2.29 -15.08 24.20
CA GLY A 13 -1.19 -14.85 25.17
C GLY A 13 -0.27 -13.66 24.85
N PHE A 14 -0.62 -12.81 23.89
CA PHE A 14 0.14 -11.61 23.55
C PHE A 14 -0.30 -10.41 24.38
N THR A 15 0.66 -9.68 24.96
CA THR A 15 0.41 -8.43 25.68
C THR A 15 0.68 -7.25 24.76
N THR A 16 -0.29 -6.34 24.64
CA THR A 16 -0.09 -5.08 23.93
C THR A 16 0.83 -4.18 24.75
N VAL A 17 2.09 -4.08 24.34
CA VAL A 17 3.04 -3.13 24.91
C VAL A 17 3.11 -1.91 23.99
N PRO A 18 2.79 -0.70 24.47
CA PRO A 18 2.95 0.51 23.68
C PRO A 18 4.40 0.66 23.23
N PHE A 19 4.61 0.86 21.92
CA PHE A 19 5.93 1.06 21.32
C PHE A 19 6.69 2.24 21.92
N VAL A 20 5.97 3.27 22.37
CA VAL A 20 6.54 4.52 22.88
C VAL A 20 7.15 4.35 24.27
N ASP A 21 6.53 3.51 25.11
CA ASP A 21 6.90 3.37 26.52
C ASP A 21 7.98 2.30 26.78
N ASN A 22 8.39 1.56 25.74
CA ASN A 22 9.32 0.42 25.85
C ASN A 22 10.52 0.52 24.90
N VAL A 23 10.80 1.68 24.33
CA VAL A 23 11.90 1.91 23.37
C VAL A 23 13.24 1.42 23.93
N GLN A 24 13.50 1.68 25.21
CA GLN A 24 14.75 1.30 25.88
C GLN A 24 14.88 -0.22 26.08
N ARG A 25 13.79 -0.98 25.93
CA ARG A 25 13.77 -2.44 25.99
C ARG A 25 13.89 -3.08 24.62
N LEU A 26 13.87 -2.30 23.54
CA LEU A 26 14.03 -2.83 22.18
C LEU A 26 15.49 -3.25 21.95
N PRO A 27 15.73 -4.35 21.21
CA PRO A 27 17.04 -4.67 20.66
C PRO A 27 17.65 -3.49 19.88
N PRO A 28 18.99 -3.34 19.87
CA PRO A 28 19.67 -2.22 19.20
C PRO A 28 19.27 -2.03 17.73
N SER A 29 19.04 -3.11 17.00
CA SER A 29 18.59 -3.08 15.59
C SER A 29 17.21 -2.42 15.43
N LEU A 30 16.27 -2.68 16.34
CA LEU A 30 14.93 -2.09 16.31
C LEU A 30 14.93 -0.64 16.78
N GLN A 31 15.81 -0.27 17.72
CA GLN A 31 16.01 1.14 18.08
C GLN A 31 16.52 1.96 16.89
N LYS A 32 17.48 1.40 16.14
CA LYS A 32 18.01 2.00 14.91
C LYS A 32 16.94 2.19 13.84
N ILE A 33 16.17 1.14 13.53
CA ILE A 33 15.08 1.21 12.54
C ILE A 33 14.03 2.24 12.95
N ARG A 34 13.66 2.31 14.24
CA ARG A 34 12.74 3.35 14.73
C ARG A 34 13.29 4.74 14.48
N GLN A 35 14.56 4.98 14.79
CA GLN A 35 15.18 6.29 14.59
C GLN A 35 15.21 6.67 13.11
N GLU A 36 15.50 5.70 12.23
CA GLU A 36 15.44 5.90 10.78
C GLU A 36 14.03 6.29 10.32
N LEU A 37 12.99 5.58 10.77
CA LEU A 37 11.59 5.89 10.46
C LEU A 37 11.14 7.25 10.99
N VAL A 38 11.59 7.64 12.20
CA VAL A 38 11.34 8.96 12.76
C VAL A 38 12.00 10.05 11.92
N ASN A 39 13.26 9.85 11.53
CA ASN A 39 13.99 10.79 10.68
C ASN A 39 13.35 10.93 9.30
N ILE A 40 12.81 9.84 8.73
CA ILE A 40 12.02 9.87 7.49
C ILE A 40 10.75 10.71 7.68
N GLY A 41 10.02 10.49 8.78
CA GLY A 41 8.79 11.22 9.08
C GLY A 41 8.98 12.74 9.27
N TYR A 42 10.16 13.17 9.72
CA TYR A 42 10.53 14.59 9.82
C TYR A 42 11.18 15.16 8.55
N GLY A 43 11.29 14.38 7.47
CA GLY A 43 11.93 14.83 6.22
C GLY A 43 13.44 15.04 6.33
N ALA A 44 14.08 14.54 7.38
CA ALA A 44 15.51 14.73 7.64
C ALA A 44 16.41 13.72 6.90
N ALA A 45 15.82 12.70 6.28
CA ALA A 45 16.55 11.64 5.60
C ALA A 45 15.96 11.34 4.22
N MET A 46 16.14 12.26 3.27
CA MET A 46 15.98 11.96 1.85
C MET A 46 16.96 12.81 1.05
N LEU A 47 18.27 12.48 1.11
CA LEU A 47 19.19 12.52 -0.03
C LEU A 47 20.47 11.77 0.39
N PRO A 48 20.90 10.70 -0.30
CA PRO A 48 22.23 10.16 -0.08
C PRO A 48 23.28 11.25 -0.37
N GLN A 49 24.26 11.41 0.52
CA GLN A 49 25.31 12.46 0.41
C GLN A 49 26.14 12.35 -0.88
N THR A 50 26.07 11.20 -1.56
CA THR A 50 26.58 10.97 -2.90
C THR A 50 25.52 10.25 -3.72
N PRO A 51 24.96 10.84 -4.79
CA PRO A 51 24.10 10.12 -5.71
C PRO A 51 24.94 9.03 -6.38
N GLN A 52 24.70 7.77 -6.03
CA GLN A 52 25.17 6.65 -6.85
C GLN A 52 24.29 6.64 -8.11
N PRO A 53 24.82 6.98 -9.31
CA PRO A 53 23.99 7.34 -10.46
C PRO A 53 23.24 6.17 -11.15
N SER A 54 23.00 5.03 -10.49
CA SER A 54 22.50 3.85 -11.21
C SER A 54 21.45 3.00 -10.49
N GLN A 55 20.76 3.49 -9.45
CA GLN A 55 19.69 2.69 -8.83
C GLN A 55 18.35 3.40 -8.62
N TRP A 56 18.30 4.73 -8.74
CA TRP A 56 17.07 5.49 -8.53
C TRP A 56 16.48 5.89 -9.88
N ARG A 57 15.24 5.47 -10.14
CA ARG A 57 14.46 5.98 -11.25
C ARG A 57 13.99 7.39 -10.89
N ILE A 58 14.31 8.37 -11.74
CA ILE A 58 13.90 9.76 -11.54
C ILE A 58 12.80 10.07 -12.55
N PRO A 59 11.64 10.63 -12.13
CA PRO A 59 10.55 10.89 -13.05
C PRO A 59 10.95 11.95 -14.08
N PRO A 60 10.55 11.79 -15.35
CA PRO A 60 10.90 12.74 -16.39
C PRO A 60 10.26 14.11 -16.09
N VAL A 61 10.97 15.21 -16.37
CA VAL A 61 10.50 16.59 -16.11
C VAL A 61 9.09 16.87 -16.69
N PRO A 62 8.72 16.39 -17.89
CA PRO A 62 7.36 16.52 -18.40
C PRO A 62 6.28 15.92 -17.49
N LEU A 63 6.54 14.73 -16.91
CA LEU A 63 5.62 14.10 -15.95
C LEU A 63 5.47 14.96 -14.70
N ILE A 64 6.60 15.43 -14.13
CA ILE A 64 6.59 16.30 -12.94
C ILE A 64 5.78 17.57 -13.20
N ARG A 65 6.01 18.24 -14.35
CA ARG A 65 5.27 19.46 -14.72
C ARG A 65 3.77 19.20 -14.84
N ARG A 66 3.38 18.08 -15.47
CA ARG A 66 1.97 17.67 -15.60
C ARG A 66 1.33 17.48 -14.22
N LEU A 67 1.97 16.69 -13.36
CA LEU A 67 1.49 16.40 -12.01
C LEU A 67 1.33 17.68 -11.18
N VAL A 68 2.31 18.58 -11.20
CA VAL A 68 2.26 19.85 -10.48
C VAL A 68 1.13 20.74 -11.00
N SER A 69 0.95 20.81 -12.32
CA SER A 69 -0.14 21.59 -12.92
C SER A 69 -1.52 21.06 -12.51
N ARG A 70 -1.73 19.73 -12.60
CA ARG A 70 -2.99 19.10 -12.20
C ARG A 70 -3.26 19.23 -10.70
N ALA A 71 -2.25 19.02 -9.86
CA ALA A 71 -2.38 19.22 -8.42
C ALA A 71 -2.79 20.68 -8.08
N ALA A 72 -2.21 21.67 -8.77
CA ALA A 72 -2.58 23.07 -8.59
C ALA A 72 -4.03 23.36 -9.02
N GLU A 73 -4.52 22.73 -10.08
CA GLU A 73 -5.91 22.82 -10.54
C GLU A 73 -6.87 22.16 -9.54
N CYS A 74 -6.63 20.90 -9.15
CA CYS A 74 -7.46 20.21 -8.17
C CYS A 74 -7.54 20.99 -6.85
N GLN A 75 -6.42 21.57 -6.41
CA GLN A 75 -6.41 22.43 -5.22
C GLN A 75 -7.22 23.72 -5.43
N ARG A 76 -7.03 24.42 -6.54
CA ARG A 76 -7.73 25.68 -6.85
C ARG A 76 -9.24 25.49 -6.92
N HIS A 77 -9.69 24.37 -7.49
CA HIS A 77 -11.11 24.06 -7.67
C HIS A 77 -11.70 23.23 -6.53
N ASN A 78 -10.92 22.98 -5.46
CA ASN A 78 -11.34 22.18 -4.31
C ASN A 78 -11.89 20.81 -4.71
N GLU A 79 -11.24 20.17 -5.68
CA GLU A 79 -11.68 18.88 -6.21
C GLU A 79 -11.56 17.78 -5.15
N GLY A 80 -12.45 16.79 -5.25
CA GLY A 80 -12.56 15.70 -4.30
C GLY A 80 -11.45 14.65 -4.46
N GLU A 81 -11.37 13.75 -3.48
CA GLU A 81 -10.37 12.68 -3.43
C GLU A 81 -10.29 11.87 -4.73
N SER A 82 -11.43 11.58 -5.37
CA SER A 82 -11.48 10.85 -6.64
C SER A 82 -10.71 11.54 -7.77
N SER A 83 -10.73 12.88 -7.86
CA SER A 83 -9.95 13.62 -8.86
C SER A 83 -8.47 13.53 -8.56
N TRP A 84 -8.06 13.69 -7.29
CA TRP A 84 -6.67 13.52 -6.88
C TRP A 84 -6.15 12.11 -7.18
N ASN A 85 -6.99 11.10 -6.91
CA ASN A 85 -6.70 9.71 -7.19
C ASN A 85 -6.45 9.47 -8.68
N ASN A 86 -7.35 9.93 -9.55
CA ASN A 86 -7.25 9.68 -10.98
C ASN A 86 -6.20 10.57 -11.68
N ASP A 87 -6.06 11.84 -11.30
CA ASP A 87 -5.24 12.78 -12.06
C ASP A 87 -3.78 12.86 -11.57
N ILE A 88 -3.53 12.50 -10.31
CA ILE A 88 -2.21 12.61 -9.68
C ILE A 88 -1.71 11.23 -9.24
N HIS A 89 -2.43 10.55 -8.35
CA HIS A 89 -1.94 9.31 -7.76
C HIS A 89 -1.83 8.18 -8.79
N ASP A 90 -2.82 8.01 -9.66
CA ASP A 90 -2.77 7.04 -10.74
C ASP A 90 -1.61 7.30 -11.70
N SER A 91 -1.37 8.56 -12.11
CA SER A 91 -0.22 8.94 -12.94
C SER A 91 1.13 8.63 -12.28
N VAL A 92 1.25 8.78 -10.96
CA VAL A 92 2.48 8.42 -10.22
C VAL A 92 2.66 6.90 -10.19
N LEU A 93 1.59 6.15 -9.89
CA LEU A 93 1.65 4.70 -9.81
C LEU A 93 1.88 4.07 -11.20
N GLU A 94 1.28 4.63 -12.25
CA GLU A 94 1.52 4.24 -13.64
C GLU A 94 3.00 4.38 -14.00
N TRP A 95 3.60 5.53 -13.67
CA TRP A 95 5.03 5.77 -13.89
C TRP A 95 5.92 4.78 -13.12
N VAL A 96 5.58 4.46 -11.87
CA VAL A 96 6.34 3.53 -11.04
C VAL A 96 6.25 2.09 -11.57
N PHE A 97 5.04 1.60 -11.84
CA PHE A 97 4.78 0.18 -12.07
C PHE A 97 4.71 -0.23 -13.55
N ARG A 98 4.45 0.69 -14.49
CA ARG A 98 4.10 0.34 -15.88
C ARG A 98 4.91 1.05 -16.96
N GLU A 99 5.73 2.04 -16.64
CA GLU A 99 6.55 2.74 -17.65
C GLU A 99 7.67 1.85 -18.25
N THR A 100 8.07 0.78 -17.55
CA THR A 100 9.03 -0.19 -18.10
C THR A 100 8.33 -1.32 -18.84
N GLU A 101 8.81 -1.64 -20.04
CA GLU A 101 8.28 -2.73 -20.89
C GLU A 101 8.48 -4.13 -20.30
N ASP A 102 9.31 -4.26 -19.25
CA ASP A 102 9.46 -5.52 -18.52
C ASP A 102 8.15 -5.88 -17.82
N VAL A 103 7.72 -7.14 -17.97
CA VAL A 103 6.58 -7.69 -17.22
C VAL A 103 6.91 -7.63 -15.73
N ALA A 104 6.49 -6.56 -15.06
CA ALA A 104 6.76 -6.34 -13.66
C ALA A 104 6.00 -7.38 -12.82
N MET A 105 6.73 -8.02 -11.89
CA MET A 105 6.14 -8.92 -10.87
C MET A 105 5.12 -8.19 -9.99
N PHE A 106 5.16 -6.86 -9.93
CA PHE A 106 4.23 -6.03 -9.19
C PHE A 106 3.42 -5.16 -10.15
N ASP A 107 2.15 -4.98 -9.83
CA ASP A 107 1.24 -4.04 -10.49
C ASP A 107 0.42 -3.34 -9.41
N TYR A 108 -0.36 -2.36 -9.81
CA TYR A 108 -1.29 -1.68 -8.92
C TYR A 108 -2.70 -1.66 -9.52
N ARG A 109 -3.70 -1.47 -8.67
CA ARG A 109 -5.10 -1.34 -9.06
C ARG A 109 -5.79 -0.26 -8.26
N TYR A 110 -6.56 0.58 -8.95
CA TYR A 110 -7.54 1.46 -8.34
C TYR A 110 -8.78 0.65 -7.96
N CYS A 111 -9.04 0.49 -6.67
CA CYS A 111 -9.93 -0.54 -6.13
C CYS A 111 -10.88 -0.03 -5.04
N THR A 112 -11.40 1.19 -5.18
CA THR A 112 -12.33 1.83 -4.23
C THR A 112 -13.60 1.01 -3.94
N GLY A 113 -14.01 0.15 -4.87
CA GLY A 113 -15.15 -0.74 -4.72
C GLY A 113 -14.83 -2.09 -4.06
N ALA A 114 -13.56 -2.44 -3.85
CA ALA A 114 -13.17 -3.73 -3.28
C ALA A 114 -13.62 -3.81 -1.82
N GLN A 115 -14.48 -4.79 -1.51
CA GLN A 115 -14.95 -5.06 -0.15
C GLN A 115 -14.20 -6.24 0.46
N ILE A 116 -14.03 -6.20 1.77
CA ILE A 116 -13.52 -7.34 2.54
C ILE A 116 -14.61 -8.41 2.59
N ILE A 117 -14.26 -9.64 2.20
CA ILE A 117 -15.12 -10.82 2.32
C ILE A 117 -15.56 -10.97 3.78
N GLN A 118 -16.84 -11.30 3.99
CA GLN A 118 -17.47 -11.27 5.30
C GLN A 118 -16.74 -12.13 6.35
N GLU A 119 -16.23 -13.30 5.95
CA GLU A 119 -15.48 -14.25 6.77
C GLU A 119 -14.13 -13.70 7.27
N TYR A 120 -13.55 -12.73 6.54
CA TYR A 120 -12.30 -12.08 6.92
C TYR A 120 -12.52 -10.72 7.59
N ARG A 121 -13.77 -10.27 7.70
CA ARG A 121 -14.08 -8.95 8.26
C ARG A 121 -13.89 -8.97 9.78
N PRO A 122 -13.03 -8.09 10.34
CA PRO A 122 -12.86 -8.02 11.79
C PRO A 122 -14.16 -7.58 12.48
N ILE A 123 -14.49 -8.24 13.59
CA ILE A 123 -15.70 -7.96 14.38
C ILE A 123 -15.66 -6.50 14.88
N CYS A 124 -16.80 -5.80 14.81
CA CYS A 124 -16.97 -4.42 15.26
C CYS A 124 -16.09 -3.37 14.53
N THR A 125 -15.70 -3.60 13.28
CA THR A 125 -15.00 -2.60 12.46
C THR A 125 -15.91 -1.92 11.44
N SER A 126 -15.80 -0.59 11.35
CA SER A 126 -16.36 0.16 10.23
C SER A 126 -15.64 -0.26 8.95
N SER A 127 -16.38 -0.49 7.86
CA SER A 127 -15.75 -0.75 6.56
C SER A 127 -14.89 0.46 6.21
N LYS A 128 -13.59 0.23 6.00
CA LYS A 128 -12.68 1.24 5.47
C LYS A 128 -12.50 0.95 4.00
N SER A 129 -12.80 1.93 3.16
CA SER A 129 -12.48 1.87 1.74
C SER A 129 -10.97 2.00 1.54
N ILE A 130 -10.46 1.24 0.57
CA ILE A 130 -9.07 1.30 0.12
C ILE A 130 -9.12 1.84 -1.30
N ASP A 131 -8.30 2.83 -1.62
CA ASP A 131 -8.33 3.49 -2.93
C ASP A 131 -7.48 2.75 -3.95
N PHE A 132 -6.29 2.32 -3.54
CA PHE A 132 -5.38 1.54 -4.39
C PHE A 132 -4.84 0.32 -3.65
N CYS A 133 -4.53 -0.73 -4.39
CA CYS A 133 -3.67 -1.80 -3.90
C CYS A 133 -2.50 -2.04 -4.84
N ILE A 134 -1.37 -2.44 -4.28
CA ILE A 134 -0.25 -3.05 -4.99
C ILE A 134 -0.46 -4.56 -4.90
N CYS A 135 -0.42 -5.24 -6.03
CA CYS A 135 -0.54 -6.69 -6.12
C CYS A 135 0.70 -7.34 -6.75
N ILE A 136 0.92 -8.59 -6.39
CA ILE A 136 1.94 -9.45 -6.99
C ILE A 136 1.28 -10.24 -8.12
N LYS A 137 1.85 -10.18 -9.32
CA LYS A 137 1.41 -10.90 -10.51
C LYS A 137 2.42 -11.99 -10.85
N PRO A 138 2.36 -13.15 -10.17
CA PRO A 138 3.17 -14.29 -10.56
C PRO A 138 2.74 -14.77 -11.95
N LEU A 139 3.68 -15.39 -12.67
CA LEU A 139 3.35 -16.07 -13.92
C LEU A 139 2.37 -17.21 -13.64
N GLU A 140 1.23 -17.23 -14.32
CA GLU A 140 0.16 -18.21 -14.06
C GLU A 140 0.64 -19.67 -14.23
N ALA A 141 1.47 -19.91 -15.26
CA ALA A 141 2.06 -21.23 -15.52
C ALA A 141 3.22 -21.57 -14.57
N GLY A 142 3.70 -20.61 -13.77
CA GLY A 142 4.78 -20.79 -12.80
C GLY A 142 4.34 -21.56 -11.56
N VAL A 143 5.33 -21.97 -10.75
CA VAL A 143 5.09 -22.74 -9.51
C VAL A 143 4.24 -21.95 -8.53
N GLU A 144 4.45 -20.64 -8.42
CA GLU A 144 3.67 -19.75 -7.55
C GLU A 144 2.22 -19.61 -8.03
N GLY A 145 2.01 -19.46 -9.34
CA GLY A 145 0.67 -19.37 -9.95
C GLY A 145 -0.15 -20.64 -9.75
N GLN A 146 0.48 -21.81 -9.90
CA GLN A 146 -0.14 -23.11 -9.64
C GLN A 146 -0.50 -23.27 -8.16
N LYS A 147 0.42 -22.96 -7.24
CA LYS A 147 0.15 -23.01 -5.80
C LYS A 147 -0.97 -22.08 -5.37
N ILE A 148 -1.06 -20.88 -5.94
CA ILE A 148 -2.17 -19.96 -5.69
C ILE A 148 -3.48 -20.60 -6.18
N THR A 149 -3.50 -21.12 -7.41
CA THR A 149 -4.70 -21.76 -7.99
C THR A 149 -5.18 -22.93 -7.13
N GLU A 150 -4.28 -23.75 -6.60
CA GLU A 150 -4.62 -24.83 -5.67
C GLU A 150 -5.15 -24.29 -4.33
N ALA A 151 -4.50 -23.26 -3.78
CA ALA A 151 -4.84 -22.70 -2.48
C ALA A 151 -6.22 -22.03 -2.44
N ILE A 152 -6.66 -21.37 -3.52
CA ILE A 152 -7.91 -20.60 -3.52
C ILE A 152 -9.17 -21.47 -3.51
N VAL A 153 -9.10 -22.74 -3.94
CA VAL A 153 -10.26 -23.64 -4.06
C VAL A 153 -11.02 -23.80 -2.75
N THR A 154 -10.32 -23.72 -1.61
CA THR A 154 -10.90 -23.94 -0.27
C THR A 154 -11.12 -22.64 0.52
N ARG A 155 -10.78 -21.48 -0.05
CA ARG A 155 -10.81 -20.19 0.64
C ARG A 155 -12.14 -19.46 0.39
N PRO A 156 -12.68 -18.74 1.39
CA PRO A 156 -13.76 -17.79 1.18
C PRO A 156 -13.52 -16.88 -0.03
N GLY A 157 -14.56 -16.69 -0.84
CA GLY A 157 -14.51 -15.87 -2.07
C GLY A 157 -13.61 -16.39 -3.19
N ILE A 158 -13.11 -17.64 -3.09
CA ILE A 158 -12.18 -18.25 -4.06
C ILE A 158 -10.99 -17.30 -4.35
N SER A 159 -10.46 -16.72 -3.27
CA SER A 159 -9.48 -15.65 -3.34
C SER A 159 -8.29 -15.92 -2.44
N ILE A 160 -7.10 -15.61 -2.95
CA ILE A 160 -5.88 -15.62 -2.16
C ILE A 160 -5.82 -14.43 -1.20
N SER A 161 -6.53 -13.35 -1.53
CA SER A 161 -6.63 -12.11 -0.77
C SER A 161 -7.90 -12.09 0.09
N HIS A 162 -8.10 -11.00 0.85
CA HIS A 162 -9.27 -10.83 1.72
C HIS A 162 -10.50 -10.24 0.99
N THR A 163 -10.45 -10.17 -0.33
CA THR A 163 -11.49 -9.61 -1.20
C THR A 163 -11.71 -10.52 -2.41
N GLU A 164 -12.94 -10.64 -2.88
CA GLU A 164 -13.31 -11.41 -4.08
C GLU A 164 -13.29 -10.56 -5.36
N TRP A 165 -12.71 -9.36 -5.29
CA TRP A 165 -12.55 -8.52 -6.46
C TRP A 165 -11.56 -9.17 -7.43
N GLU A 166 -12.04 -9.50 -8.62
CA GLU A 166 -11.45 -10.45 -9.59
C GLU A 166 -9.92 -10.35 -9.73
N ASN A 167 -9.41 -9.12 -9.88
CA ASN A 167 -7.98 -8.86 -10.03
C ASN A 167 -7.12 -9.41 -8.86
N PHE A 168 -7.67 -9.55 -7.65
CA PHE A 168 -6.96 -9.98 -6.46
C PHE A 168 -7.23 -11.42 -6.04
N CYS A 169 -8.13 -12.13 -6.73
CA CYS A 169 -8.41 -13.53 -6.45
C CYS A 169 -7.17 -14.41 -6.68
N LYS A 170 -6.40 -14.10 -7.73
CA LYS A 170 -5.16 -14.81 -8.08
C LYS A 170 -3.89 -13.97 -7.93
N HIS A 171 -4.02 -12.66 -7.71
CA HIS A 171 -2.87 -11.76 -7.50
C HIS A 171 -2.88 -11.27 -6.06
N PRO A 172 -2.01 -11.79 -5.18
CA PRO A 172 -1.98 -11.40 -3.77
C PRO A 172 -1.80 -9.89 -3.59
N ILE A 173 -2.60 -9.29 -2.73
CA ILE A 173 -2.41 -7.91 -2.30
C ILE A 173 -1.16 -7.84 -1.40
N ALA A 174 -0.15 -7.08 -1.82
CA ALA A 174 1.06 -6.82 -1.05
C ALA A 174 0.92 -5.56 -0.17
N LEU A 175 0.25 -4.53 -0.68
CA LEU A 175 0.00 -3.28 0.02
C LEU A 175 -1.38 -2.73 -0.33
N SER A 176 -2.09 -2.23 0.67
CA SER A 176 -3.32 -1.45 0.52
C SER A 176 -3.05 0.00 0.87
N MET A 177 -3.56 0.92 0.05
CA MET A 177 -3.37 2.36 0.16
C MET A 177 -4.71 3.05 0.29
N GLU A 178 -4.91 3.73 1.42
CA GLU A 178 -6.00 4.69 1.63
C GLU A 178 -5.42 6.08 1.40
N THR A 179 -6.00 6.83 0.47
CA THR A 179 -5.70 8.24 0.28
C THR A 179 -6.57 9.06 1.21
N LYS A 180 -6.04 10.18 1.68
CA LYS A 180 -6.78 11.17 2.47
C LYS A 180 -6.25 12.53 2.12
N ARG A 181 -7.14 13.51 2.06
CA ARG A 181 -6.73 14.90 1.95
C ARG A 181 -6.17 15.36 3.31
N GLN A 182 -5.05 16.07 3.32
CA GLN A 182 -4.42 16.57 4.56
C GLN A 182 -5.24 17.64 5.32
N ALA A 183 -6.42 18.01 4.82
CA ALA A 183 -7.25 19.11 5.36
C ALA A 183 -8.60 18.64 5.96
N GLU A 184 -8.72 17.36 6.33
CA GLU A 184 -9.85 16.81 7.10
C GLU A 184 -9.41 16.27 8.47
#